data_AF-A0A4S2RBB1-F1
#
_entry.id   AF-A0A4S2RBB1-F1
#
_cell.length_a   1.000
_cell.length_b   1.000
_cell.length_c   1.000
_cell.angle_alpha   90.00
_cell.angle_beta   90.00
_cell.angle_gamma   90.00
#
_symmetry.space_group_name_H-M   'P 1'
#
loop_
_entity.id
_entity.type
_entity.pdbx_description
1 polymer ?
#
loop_
_entity_poly.entity_id
_entity_poly.type
_entity_poly.pdbx_seq_one_letter_code
_entity_poly.pdbx_strand_id
1 'polypeptide(L)'
;MAQLTHPPAQAAAIIRSIGQRRTLPSLTRSYLCAPCAVSWAGDEADCWSCGNPASTEYTRRDAAALVLCAGTQPRRGGAAA
;
A
#
# COMPACT_ATOMS: atom_id res chain seq x y z
N MET A 1 -32.49 -19.86 -9.06
CA MET A 1 -31.45 -19.06 -8.38
C MET A 1 -30.10 -19.71 -8.68
N ALA A 2 -29.30 -19.14 -9.59
CA ALA A 2 -28.00 -19.71 -9.97
C ALA A 2 -26.93 -19.22 -8.99
N GLN A 3 -26.28 -20.14 -8.27
CA GLN A 3 -25.19 -19.82 -7.36
C GLN A 3 -23.93 -19.50 -8.16
N LEU A 4 -23.41 -18.29 -8.03
CA LEU A 4 -22.06 -17.92 -8.47
C LEU A 4 -21.02 -18.55 -7.53
N THR A 5 -20.85 -19.87 -7.58
CA THR A 5 -19.72 -20.55 -6.95
C THR A 5 -18.48 -20.36 -7.82
N HIS A 6 -17.91 -19.16 -7.79
CA HIS A 6 -16.60 -18.96 -8.39
C HIS A 6 -15.58 -19.72 -7.55
N PRO A 7 -14.81 -20.68 -8.11
CA PRO A 7 -13.80 -21.37 -7.34
C PRO A 7 -12.78 -20.33 -6.85
N PRO A 8 -12.36 -20.38 -5.57
CA PRO A 8 -11.52 -19.35 -4.95
C PRO A 8 -10.21 -19.10 -5.73
N ALA A 9 -9.72 -20.11 -6.43
CA ALA A 9 -8.56 -20.00 -7.32
C ALA A 9 -8.78 -19.03 -8.50
N GLN A 10 -9.97 -18.99 -9.08
CA GLN A 10 -10.28 -18.13 -10.22
C GLN A 10 -10.48 -16.68 -9.79
N ALA A 11 -11.11 -16.45 -8.63
CA ALA A 11 -11.17 -15.12 -8.00
C ALA A 11 -9.75 -14.60 -7.69
N ALA A 12 -8.90 -15.45 -7.10
CA ALA A 12 -7.51 -15.10 -6.80
C ALA A 12 -6.68 -14.84 -8.07
N ALA A 13 -6.96 -15.53 -9.18
CA ALA A 13 -6.31 -15.27 -10.47
C ALA A 13 -6.70 -13.90 -11.03
N ILE A 14 -7.99 -13.54 -10.96
CA ILE A 14 -8.48 -12.23 -11.39
C ILE A 14 -7.84 -11.11 -10.56
N ILE A 15 -7.85 -11.23 -9.23
CA ILE A 15 -7.23 -10.25 -8.32
C ILE A 15 -5.74 -10.08 -8.64
N ARG A 16 -5.01 -11.18 -8.85
CA ARG A 16 -3.59 -11.13 -9.26
C ARG A 16 -3.41 -10.44 -10.61
N SER A 17 -4.26 -10.71 -11.59
CA SER A 17 -4.18 -10.08 -12.92
C SER A 17 -4.42 -8.56 -12.87
N ILE A 18 -5.24 -8.08 -11.92
CA ILE A 18 -5.47 -6.64 -11.71
C ILE A 18 -4.25 -6.03 -11.03
N GLY A 19 -3.68 -6.71 -10.03
CA GLY A 19 -2.45 -6.29 -9.36
C GLY A 19 -1.26 -6.17 -10.31
N GLN A 20 -1.11 -7.11 -11.26
CA GLN A 20 -0.03 -7.11 -12.24
C GLN A 20 -0.14 -5.96 -13.26
N ARG A 21 -1.36 -5.55 -13.64
CA ARG A 21 -1.61 -4.44 -14.57
C ARG A 21 -1.20 -3.06 -14.03
N ARG A 22 -0.89 -2.93 -12.73
CA ARG A 22 -0.51 -1.66 -12.07
C ARG A 22 0.97 -1.26 -12.23
N THR A 23 1.69 -1.91 -13.14
CA THR A 23 3.05 -1.51 -13.55
C THR A 23 2.99 -0.45 -14.65
N LEU A 24 2.56 0.76 -14.30
CA LEU A 24 2.88 1.95 -15.09
C LEU A 24 4.15 2.58 -14.49
N PRO A 25 5.24 2.71 -15.26
CA PRO A 25 6.45 3.38 -14.81
C PRO A 25 6.24 4.88 -14.98
N SER A 26 5.58 5.49 -14.01
CA SER A 26 5.81 6.91 -13.73
C SER A 26 6.81 6.95 -12.58
N LEU A 27 7.80 7.83 -12.67
CA LEU A 27 8.78 8.16 -11.62
C LEU A 27 8.07 8.88 -10.45
N THR A 28 7.00 8.28 -9.96
CA THR A 28 6.11 8.87 -8.99
C THR A 28 6.78 8.76 -7.63
N ARG A 29 7.14 9.91 -7.05
CA ARG A 29 7.58 10.01 -5.66
C ARG A 29 6.51 9.40 -4.76
N SER A 30 6.94 8.82 -3.64
CA SER A 30 6.02 8.44 -2.57
C SER A 30 6.30 9.26 -1.32
N TYR A 31 5.24 9.50 -0.56
CA TYR A 31 5.25 10.41 0.56
C TYR A 31 4.68 9.73 1.80
N LEU A 32 5.15 10.16 2.96
CA LEU A 32 4.73 9.71 4.28
C LEU A 32 4.34 10.91 5.14
N CYS A 33 3.14 10.88 5.69
CA CYS A 33 2.76 11.75 6.81
C CYS A 33 2.79 10.93 8.10
N ALA A 34 3.82 11.13 8.93
CA ALA A 34 3.96 10.42 10.19
C ALA A 34 2.83 10.75 11.20
N PRO A 35 2.38 12.01 11.35
CA PRO A 35 1.26 12.34 12.24
C PRO A 35 -0.05 11.64 11.88
N CYS A 36 -0.36 11.52 10.59
CA CYS A 36 -1.60 10.89 10.12
C CYS A 36 -1.48 9.39 9.89
N ALA A 37 -0.25 8.84 9.90
CA ALA A 37 0.04 7.46 9.51
C ALA A 37 -0.55 7.09 8.13
N VAL A 38 -0.34 7.96 7.14
CA VAL A 38 -0.79 7.76 5.75
C VAL A 38 0.40 7.87 4.79
N SER A 39 0.42 7.00 3.78
CA SER A 39 1.31 7.09 2.61
C SER A 39 0.55 7.21 1.31
N TRP A 40 1.12 7.93 0.35
CA TRP A 40 0.61 8.02 -1.02
C TRP A 40 1.75 8.12 -2.03
N ALA A 41 1.43 7.96 -3.30
CA ALA A 41 2.35 8.22 -4.40
C ALA A 41 1.68 9.17 -5.38
N GLY A 42 2.40 10.21 -5.80
CA GLY A 42 1.90 11.26 -6.70
C GLY A 42 2.91 12.37 -6.90
N ASP A 43 2.46 13.46 -7.50
CA ASP A 43 3.26 14.68 -7.64
C ASP A 43 3.04 15.64 -6.46
N GLU A 44 1.92 15.51 -5.75
CA GLU A 44 1.55 16.38 -4.62
C GLU A 44 2.19 15.93 -3.31
N ALA A 45 2.95 16.84 -2.69
CA ALA A 45 3.71 16.59 -1.46
C ALA A 45 2.90 16.87 -0.17
N ASP A 46 1.75 17.52 -0.27
CA ASP A 46 0.92 17.85 0.89
C ASP A 46 0.01 16.67 1.27
N CYS A 47 -0.16 16.47 2.57
CA CYS A 47 -0.97 15.38 3.09
C CYS A 47 -2.46 15.69 2.89
N TRP A 48 -3.12 14.90 2.05
CA TRP A 48 -4.57 15.00 1.82
C TRP A 48 -5.45 14.87 3.09
N SER A 49 -4.93 14.31 4.18
CA SER A 49 -5.68 14.19 5.44
C SER A 49 -5.58 15.41 6.35
N CYS A 50 -4.45 16.13 6.38
CA CYS A 50 -4.23 17.24 7.33
C CYS A 50 -3.75 18.54 6.69
N GLY A 51 -3.48 18.55 5.39
CA GLY A 51 -3.02 19.70 4.62
C GLY A 51 -1.55 20.09 4.83
N ASN A 52 -0.83 19.45 5.76
CA ASN A 52 0.58 19.76 6.01
C ASN A 52 1.49 19.04 4.99
N PRO A 53 2.70 19.57 4.72
CA PRO A 53 3.69 18.89 3.91
C PRO A 53 4.03 17.49 4.44
N ALA A 54 4.37 16.57 3.54
CA ALA A 54 4.83 15.23 3.90
C ALA A 54 6.02 15.28 4.86
N SER A 55 6.00 14.40 5.86
CA SER A 55 7.11 14.23 6.80
C SER A 55 8.33 13.60 6.13
N THR A 56 8.12 12.77 5.10
CA THR A 56 9.21 12.15 4.35
C THR A 56 8.80 11.93 2.91
N GLU A 57 9.75 12.12 2.00
CA GLU A 57 9.65 11.81 0.58
C GLU A 57 10.59 10.66 0.22
N TYR A 58 10.14 9.78 -0.68
CA TYR A 58 10.93 8.71 -1.25
C TYR A 58 10.86 8.73 -2.78
N THR A 59 12.01 8.50 -3.41
CA THR A 59 12.11 8.36 -4.87
C THR A 59 11.51 7.04 -5.38
N ARG A 60 11.39 6.03 -4.50
CA ARG A 60 10.70 4.76 -4.80
C ARG A 60 9.23 4.85 -4.44
N ARG A 61 8.36 4.46 -5.36
CA ARG A 61 6.90 4.53 -5.25
C ARG A 61 6.31 3.74 -4.08
N ASP A 62 6.93 2.62 -3.71
CA ASP A 62 6.46 1.69 -2.68
C ASP A 62 7.09 1.92 -1.31
N ALA A 63 8.18 2.70 -1.24
CA ALA A 63 8.97 2.86 -0.03
C ALA A 63 8.15 3.45 1.14
N ALA A 64 7.33 4.49 0.90
CA ALA A 64 6.50 5.06 1.95
C ALA A 64 5.52 4.02 2.53
N ALA A 65 4.85 3.24 1.67
CA ALA A 65 3.91 2.21 2.09
C ALA A 65 4.61 1.07 2.85
N LEU A 66 5.78 0.64 2.39
CA LEU A 66 6.59 -0.36 3.08
C LEU A 66 6.99 0.10 4.49
N VAL A 67 7.35 1.37 4.66
CA VAL A 67 7.70 1.96 5.96
C VAL A 67 6.50 1.97 6.91
N LEU A 68 5.29 2.35 6.46
CA LEU A 68 4.09 2.21 7.30
C LEU A 68 3.85 0.76 7.70
N CYS A 69 3.87 -0.15 6.73
CA CYS A 69 3.56 -1.56 6.98
C CYS A 69 4.58 -2.21 7.91
N ALA A 70 5.86 -1.82 7.84
CA ALA A 70 6.88 -2.27 8.79
C ALA A 70 6.59 -1.80 10.23
N GLY A 71 6.02 -0.61 10.40
CA GLY A 71 5.60 -0.09 11.71
C GLY A 71 4.33 -0.74 12.26
N THR A 72 3.46 -1.29 11.40
CA THR A 72 2.19 -1.93 11.80
C THR A 72 2.24 -3.46 11.84
N GLN A 73 3.33 -4.08 11.39
CA GLN A 73 3.49 -5.53 11.52
C GLN A 73 3.48 -5.92 13.00
N PRO A 74 2.53 -6.78 13.44
CA PRO A 74 2.60 -7.34 14.78
C PRO A 74 3.94 -8.05 14.92
N ARG A 75 4.68 -7.77 16.00
CA ARG A 75 5.90 -8.51 16.32
C ARG A 75 5.52 -9.99 16.33
N ARG A 76 5.91 -10.74 15.30
CA ARG A 76 5.82 -12.21 15.33
C ARG A 76 6.82 -12.68 16.39
N GLY A 77 6.34 -12.86 17.61
CA GLY A 77 7.04 -13.44 18.75
C GLY A 77 6.05 -13.58 19.91
N GLY A 78 5.75 -14.75 20.45
CA GLY A 78 6.26 -16.08 20.15
C GLY A 78 5.31 -17.14 20.70
N ALA A 79 5.31 -18.32 20.08
CA ALA A 79 4.86 -19.53 20.74
C ALA A 79 5.87 -19.83 21.84
N ALA A 80 5.54 -19.48 23.09
CA ALA A 80 6.16 -20.09 24.25
C ALA A 80 5.47 -21.44 24.48
N ALA A 81 6.32 -22.46 24.62
CA ALA A 81 6.00 -23.85 24.87
C ALA A 81 5.25 -24.07 26.19
#